data_AF-A0A3M0YPU0-F1
#
_entry.id   AF-A0A3M0YPU0-F1
#
_cell.length_a   1.000
_cell.length_b   1.000
_cell.length_c   1.000
_cell.angle_alpha   90.00
_cell.angle_beta   90.00
_cell.angle_gamma   90.00
#
_symmetry.space_group_name_H-M   'P 1'
#
loop_
_entity.id
_entity.type
_entity.pdbx_description
1 polymer ?
#
loop_
_entity_poly.entity_id
_entity_poly.type
_entity_poly.pdbx_seq_one_letter_code
_entity_poly.pdbx_strand_id
1 'polypeptide(L)'
;ILKFLFFSYLTEQLISEFCHMEMTLDRVAPLTQTETEKIRLEHFLAAGYSLRRVGLIENRPDLSHPGILCRKIYPRDFSRRTGISAHATGSLGLLSGCRSEEAAWEMPVPDLAIYLAVCDVKRDIARRLPVILEWFQANRVGIVVFPWGQRSMAAPALKVLSRWHDAGGLFLAAAGNGPLMQPLSPARHAKVICVGALGQDGRPLMNTYCGDKVDLWAPGEGIFTLWPRGKIRCVSGTSASCVLAAGRLLCLVNGRKQGWNMGYHRLKYAASRSPPLSPEHL
;
A
#
# COMPACT_ATOMS: atom_id res chain seq x y z
N ILE A 1 32.34 -2.28 -6.49
CA ILE A 1 32.68 -0.93 -5.97
C ILE A 1 31.80 0.15 -6.63
N LEU A 2 31.82 0.35 -7.96
CA LEU A 2 30.89 1.28 -8.66
C LEU A 2 29.39 0.95 -8.48
N LYS A 3 29.01 -0.34 -8.53
CA LYS A 3 27.65 -0.82 -8.17
C LYS A 3 27.29 -0.68 -6.69
N PHE A 4 28.22 -0.32 -5.81
CA PHE A 4 27.96 -0.18 -4.37
C PHE A 4 27.79 1.30 -4.02
N LEU A 5 28.64 2.16 -4.62
CA LEU A 5 28.57 3.62 -4.50
C LEU A 5 27.34 4.23 -5.19
N PHE A 6 26.94 3.72 -6.37
CA PHE A 6 25.69 4.13 -7.02
C PHE A 6 24.44 3.78 -6.20
N PHE A 7 24.53 2.73 -5.38
CA PHE A 7 23.38 2.19 -4.64
C PHE A 7 23.22 2.80 -3.25
N SER A 8 24.30 3.09 -2.52
CA SER A 8 24.23 3.87 -1.27
C SER A 8 23.66 5.28 -1.50
N TYR A 9 23.98 5.87 -2.66
CA TYR A 9 23.43 7.15 -3.11
C TYR A 9 21.94 7.02 -3.49
N LEU A 10 21.53 5.91 -4.13
CA LEU A 10 20.12 5.61 -4.40
C LEU A 10 19.32 5.36 -3.11
N THR A 11 19.86 4.71 -2.07
CA THR A 11 19.10 4.51 -0.82
C THR A 11 18.83 5.84 -0.13
N GLU A 12 19.84 6.69 0.09
CA GLU A 12 19.64 8.00 0.71
C GLU A 12 18.79 8.95 -0.14
N GLN A 13 18.98 8.94 -1.47
CA GLN A 13 18.23 9.79 -2.39
C GLN A 13 16.81 9.29 -2.65
N LEU A 14 16.56 7.97 -2.74
CA LEU A 14 15.22 7.39 -2.82
C LEU A 14 14.46 7.57 -1.51
N ILE A 15 15.14 7.49 -0.36
CA ILE A 15 14.55 7.74 0.96
C ILE A 15 14.17 9.21 1.09
N SER A 16 15.08 10.13 0.75
CA SER A 16 14.82 11.57 0.68
C SER A 16 13.68 11.89 -0.29
N GLU A 17 13.66 11.29 -1.48
CA GLU A 17 12.60 11.47 -2.50
C GLU A 17 11.27 10.79 -2.15
N PHE A 18 11.28 9.72 -1.36
CA PHE A 18 10.08 9.07 -0.80
C PHE A 18 9.43 9.95 0.26
N CYS A 19 10.22 10.71 1.02
CA CYS A 19 9.75 11.68 2.00
C CYS A 19 9.34 13.04 1.39
N HIS A 20 10.03 13.52 0.34
CA HIS A 20 9.91 14.91 -0.13
C HIS A 20 9.03 15.17 -1.35
N MET A 21 8.46 14.18 -2.06
CA MET A 21 7.84 14.45 -3.37
C MET A 21 6.31 14.59 -3.37
N GLU A 22 5.88 15.86 -3.47
CA GLU A 22 4.57 16.44 -3.85
C GLU A 22 3.33 15.92 -3.10
N MET A 23 3.42 16.02 -1.79
CA MET A 23 2.29 16.47 -0.97
C MET A 23 2.45 17.98 -0.86
N THR A 24 1.47 18.79 -1.28
CA THR A 24 1.47 20.21 -0.88
C THR A 24 1.48 20.24 0.64
N LEU A 25 2.65 20.53 1.23
CA LEU A 25 2.92 21.23 2.48
C LEU A 25 4.33 20.85 2.97
N ASP A 26 5.15 21.87 3.20
CA ASP A 26 6.58 21.87 3.54
C ASP A 26 6.99 21.17 4.86
N ARG A 27 6.40 20.04 5.26
CA ARG A 27 6.69 19.39 6.56
C ARG A 27 6.63 17.86 6.54
N VAL A 28 7.50 17.22 5.77
CA VAL A 28 7.89 15.82 6.06
C VAL A 28 9.32 15.85 6.57
N ALA A 29 9.50 15.47 7.83
CA ALA A 29 10.84 15.32 8.41
C ALA A 29 11.60 14.19 7.68
N PRO A 30 12.93 14.29 7.52
CA PRO A 30 13.73 13.18 6.98
C PRO A 30 13.52 11.92 7.82
N LEU A 31 13.58 10.74 7.18
CA LEU A 31 13.47 9.46 7.89
C LEU A 31 14.49 9.39 9.03
N THR A 32 14.02 8.98 10.19
CA THR A 32 14.83 8.54 11.33
C THR A 32 15.70 7.35 10.94
N GLN A 33 16.79 7.15 11.70
CA GLN A 33 17.66 5.97 11.55
C GLN A 33 16.86 4.66 11.63
N THR A 34 15.84 4.60 12.49
CA THR A 34 14.92 3.46 12.66
C THR A 34 14.11 3.16 11.41
N GLU A 35 13.63 4.17 10.69
CA GLU A 35 12.88 4.00 9.44
C GLU A 35 13.80 3.56 8.29
N THR A 36 15.03 4.07 8.27
CA THR A 36 16.07 3.65 7.33
C THR A 36 16.44 2.17 7.51
N GLU A 37 16.49 1.68 8.76
CA GLU A 37 16.75 0.26 9.03
C GLU A 37 15.65 -0.70 8.55
N LYS A 38 14.42 -0.20 8.36
CA LYS A 38 13.29 -0.97 7.81
C LYS A 38 13.42 -1.13 6.30
N ILE A 39 14.05 -0.19 5.59
CA ILE A 39 14.19 -0.17 4.14
C ILE A 39 15.64 -0.48 3.75
N ARG A 40 15.96 -1.76 3.58
CA ARG A 40 17.30 -2.24 3.16
C ARG A 40 17.27 -2.75 1.72
N LEU A 41 17.25 -1.83 0.75
CA LEU A 41 17.14 -2.18 -0.67
C LEU A 41 18.33 -3.02 -1.15
N GLU A 42 19.51 -2.84 -0.57
CA GLU A 42 20.69 -3.65 -0.82
C GLU A 42 20.48 -5.12 -0.40
N HIS A 43 19.89 -5.36 0.77
CA HIS A 43 19.56 -6.72 1.23
C HIS A 43 18.45 -7.34 0.38
N PHE A 44 17.45 -6.54 0.00
CA PHE A 44 16.35 -6.96 -0.89
C PHE A 44 16.88 -7.50 -2.23
N LEU A 45 17.79 -6.76 -2.86
CA LEU A 45 18.37 -7.15 -4.15
C LEU A 45 19.33 -8.33 -4.01
N ALA A 46 20.14 -8.37 -2.94
CA ALA A 46 21.01 -9.50 -2.64
C ALA A 46 20.22 -10.81 -2.42
N ALA A 47 19.02 -10.72 -1.83
CA ALA A 47 18.09 -11.84 -1.68
C ALA A 47 17.43 -12.30 -2.99
N GLY A 48 17.69 -11.60 -4.11
CA GLY A 48 17.21 -11.99 -5.43
C GLY A 48 15.73 -11.69 -5.69
N TYR A 49 15.10 -10.85 -4.87
CA TYR A 49 13.74 -10.37 -5.09
C TYR A 49 13.63 -9.42 -6.27
N SER A 50 12.47 -9.38 -6.90
CA SER A 50 12.20 -8.52 -8.04
C SER A 50 11.56 -7.20 -7.61
N LEU A 51 12.10 -6.09 -8.12
CA LEU A 51 11.52 -4.74 -7.95
C LEU A 51 10.19 -4.56 -8.70
N ARG A 52 9.82 -5.50 -9.58
CA ARG A 52 8.57 -5.49 -10.35
C ARG A 52 7.56 -6.54 -9.88
N ARG A 53 7.75 -7.10 -8.69
CA ARG A 53 6.82 -8.07 -8.10
C ARG A 53 6.37 -7.59 -6.74
N VAL A 54 5.07 -7.55 -6.53
CA VAL A 54 4.45 -7.15 -5.27
C VAL A 54 3.50 -8.22 -4.76
N GLY A 55 3.55 -8.50 -3.48
CA GLY A 55 2.64 -9.37 -2.77
C GLY A 55 1.50 -8.56 -2.17
N LEU A 56 0.26 -8.91 -2.50
CA LEU A 56 -0.93 -8.37 -1.85
C LEU A 56 -1.58 -9.48 -1.05
N ILE A 57 -1.71 -9.31 0.27
CA ILE A 57 -2.42 -10.25 1.14
C ILE A 57 -3.76 -9.64 1.48
N GLU A 58 -4.84 -10.23 1.00
CA GLU A 58 -6.20 -9.68 1.12
C GLU A 58 -7.25 -10.78 1.18
N ASN A 59 -8.48 -10.40 1.53
CA ASN A 59 -9.64 -11.26 1.28
C ASN A 59 -9.84 -11.46 -0.24
N ARG A 60 -10.83 -12.26 -0.63
CA ARG A 60 -11.10 -12.50 -2.06
C ARG A 60 -11.63 -11.23 -2.75
N PRO A 61 -10.93 -10.65 -3.76
CA PRO A 61 -11.46 -9.54 -4.53
C PRO A 61 -12.37 -10.03 -5.68
N ASP A 62 -13.06 -9.09 -6.31
CA ASP A 62 -13.71 -9.28 -7.60
C ASP A 62 -12.67 -9.21 -8.73
N LEU A 63 -12.11 -10.36 -9.09
CA LEU A 63 -11.13 -10.47 -10.18
C LEU A 63 -11.73 -10.27 -11.58
N SER A 64 -13.06 -10.31 -11.70
CA SER A 64 -13.77 -10.10 -12.97
C SER A 64 -14.06 -8.63 -13.26
N HIS A 65 -13.62 -7.73 -12.38
CA HIS A 65 -13.91 -6.31 -12.50
C HIS A 65 -13.32 -5.72 -13.80
N PRO A 66 -14.13 -5.14 -14.70
CA PRO A 66 -13.69 -4.71 -16.03
C PRO A 66 -12.67 -3.56 -15.99
N GLY A 67 -12.67 -2.77 -14.92
CA GLY A 67 -11.72 -1.68 -14.73
C GLY A 67 -10.27 -2.09 -14.45
N ILE A 68 -9.97 -3.36 -14.12
CA ILE A 68 -8.60 -3.78 -13.78
C ILE A 68 -7.68 -3.64 -15.01
N LEU A 69 -6.62 -2.84 -14.90
CA LEU A 69 -5.65 -2.63 -16.00
C LEU A 69 -4.45 -3.58 -15.97
N CYS A 70 -3.99 -3.97 -14.77
CA CYS A 70 -2.82 -4.84 -14.63
C CYS A 70 -3.08 -6.20 -15.26
N ARG A 71 -2.20 -6.59 -16.19
CA ARG A 71 -2.32 -7.86 -16.94
C ARG A 71 -1.67 -9.05 -16.23
N LYS A 72 -0.83 -8.82 -15.21
CA LYS A 72 -0.05 -9.85 -14.52
C LYS A 72 -0.48 -9.99 -13.07
N ILE A 73 -1.69 -10.53 -12.87
CA ILE A 73 -2.22 -10.84 -11.54
C ILE A 73 -2.16 -12.37 -11.37
N TYR A 74 -1.44 -12.82 -10.36
CA TYR A 74 -1.27 -14.22 -10.01
C TYR A 74 -1.97 -14.50 -8.68
N PRO A 75 -3.28 -14.83 -8.68
CA PRO A 75 -4.00 -15.14 -7.46
C PRO A 75 -3.68 -16.56 -6.98
N ARG A 76 -3.51 -16.72 -5.66
CA ARG A 76 -3.51 -18.02 -4.99
C ARG A 76 -4.38 -17.96 -3.75
N ASP A 77 -5.30 -18.90 -3.62
CA ASP A 77 -6.22 -18.96 -2.49
C ASP A 77 -5.69 -19.85 -1.37
N PHE A 78 -5.51 -19.24 -0.19
CA PHE A 78 -5.10 -19.87 1.06
C PHE A 78 -6.26 -19.96 2.08
N SER A 79 -7.44 -19.47 1.70
CA SER A 79 -8.67 -19.48 2.50
C SER A 79 -9.56 -20.70 2.20
N ARG A 80 -10.46 -21.02 3.15
CA ARG A 80 -11.58 -21.94 2.90
C ARG A 80 -12.81 -21.10 2.56
N ARG A 81 -13.08 -20.89 1.26
CA ARG A 81 -14.27 -20.21 0.70
C ARG A 81 -14.71 -18.92 1.41
N THR A 82 -14.12 -17.78 1.04
CA THR A 82 -14.65 -16.46 1.39
C THR A 82 -15.44 -15.86 0.22
N GLY A 83 -16.53 -15.14 0.51
CA GLY A 83 -17.24 -14.34 -0.49
C GLY A 83 -16.37 -13.18 -1.04
N ILE A 84 -16.85 -12.51 -2.08
CA ILE A 84 -16.19 -11.33 -2.65
C ILE A 84 -16.19 -10.20 -1.61
N SER A 85 -15.00 -9.65 -1.35
CA SER A 85 -14.76 -8.55 -0.43
C SER A 85 -14.56 -7.25 -1.21
N ALA A 86 -15.38 -6.25 -0.88
CA ALA A 86 -15.25 -4.92 -1.48
C ALA A 86 -13.93 -4.23 -1.12
N HIS A 87 -13.46 -4.44 0.11
CA HIS A 87 -12.17 -3.94 0.57
C HIS A 87 -11.02 -4.51 -0.27
N ALA A 88 -11.03 -5.82 -0.52
CA ALA A 88 -10.02 -6.48 -1.35
C ALA A 88 -10.07 -6.03 -2.80
N THR A 89 -11.26 -5.88 -3.39
CA THR A 89 -11.42 -5.33 -4.74
C THR A 89 -10.81 -3.93 -4.83
N GLY A 90 -11.02 -3.11 -3.79
CA GLY A 90 -10.42 -1.78 -3.75
C GLY A 90 -8.90 -1.81 -3.64
N SER A 91 -8.35 -2.57 -2.69
CA SER A 91 -6.89 -2.74 -2.53
C SER A 91 -6.22 -3.22 -3.83
N LEU A 92 -6.82 -4.20 -4.51
CA LEU A 92 -6.33 -4.67 -5.80
C LEU A 92 -6.44 -3.58 -6.87
N GLY A 93 -7.57 -2.87 -6.93
CA GLY A 93 -7.81 -1.80 -7.89
C GLY A 93 -6.77 -0.67 -7.82
N LEU A 94 -6.41 -0.27 -6.61
CA LEU A 94 -5.35 0.73 -6.41
C LEU A 94 -4.01 0.22 -6.94
N LEU A 95 -3.57 -1.01 -6.62
CA LEU A 95 -2.29 -1.55 -7.14
C LEU A 95 -2.30 -1.85 -8.64
N SER A 96 -3.44 -2.28 -9.19
CA SER A 96 -3.52 -2.77 -10.56
C SER A 96 -3.71 -1.68 -11.60
N GLY A 97 -3.99 -0.45 -11.18
CA GLY A 97 -4.53 0.57 -12.09
C GLY A 97 -5.99 0.32 -12.43
N CYS A 98 -6.70 1.38 -12.78
CA CYS A 98 -8.08 1.33 -13.21
C CYS A 98 -8.33 2.17 -14.46
N ARG A 99 -9.25 1.71 -15.31
CA ARG A 99 -9.95 2.56 -16.28
C ARG A 99 -11.45 2.28 -16.27
N SER A 100 -12.24 3.29 -15.94
CA SER A 100 -13.69 3.32 -16.11
C SER A 100 -14.14 4.68 -16.63
N GLU A 101 -15.43 4.88 -16.87
CA GLU A 101 -15.99 6.19 -17.21
C GLU A 101 -15.88 7.17 -16.03
N GLU A 102 -15.98 6.66 -14.80
CA GLU A 102 -15.93 7.44 -13.57
C GLU A 102 -14.51 7.83 -13.17
N ALA A 103 -13.52 6.94 -13.30
CA ALA A 103 -12.16 7.21 -12.87
C ALA A 103 -11.11 6.42 -13.66
N ALA A 104 -9.93 7.01 -13.82
CA ALA A 104 -8.78 6.36 -14.43
C ALA A 104 -7.50 6.68 -13.65
N TRP A 105 -6.70 5.65 -13.38
CA TRP A 105 -5.34 5.76 -12.86
C TRP A 105 -4.52 4.59 -13.36
N GLU A 106 -3.24 4.82 -13.63
CA GLU A 106 -2.33 3.76 -14.07
C GLU A 106 -1.27 3.52 -13.02
N MET A 107 -0.89 2.26 -12.85
CA MET A 107 0.33 1.90 -12.13
C MET A 107 1.50 2.08 -13.09
N PRO A 108 2.37 3.08 -12.88
CA PRO A 108 3.38 3.49 -13.87
C PRO A 108 4.58 2.53 -13.95
N VAL A 109 4.54 1.40 -13.22
CA VAL A 109 5.58 0.37 -13.26
C VAL A 109 5.21 -0.64 -14.36
N PRO A 110 5.85 -0.57 -15.55
CA PRO A 110 5.56 -1.50 -16.63
C PRO A 110 5.90 -2.92 -16.18
N ASP A 111 5.08 -3.87 -16.61
CA ASP A 111 5.21 -5.28 -16.27
C ASP A 111 5.13 -5.62 -14.78
N LEU A 112 4.58 -4.72 -13.94
CA LEU A 112 4.31 -5.05 -12.54
C LEU A 112 3.49 -6.33 -12.45
N ALA A 113 3.99 -7.30 -11.70
CA ALA A 113 3.30 -8.53 -11.38
C ALA A 113 2.79 -8.49 -9.94
N ILE A 114 1.48 -8.66 -9.79
CA ILE A 114 0.79 -8.70 -8.50
C ILE A 114 0.56 -10.15 -8.12
N TYR A 115 1.24 -10.62 -7.07
CA TYR A 115 1.00 -11.91 -6.46
C TYR A 115 -0.03 -11.73 -5.35
N LEU A 116 -1.27 -12.15 -5.63
CA LEU A 116 -2.41 -11.95 -4.74
C LEU A 116 -2.61 -13.21 -3.89
N ALA A 117 -2.28 -13.13 -2.61
CA ALA A 117 -2.60 -14.16 -1.64
C ALA A 117 -3.99 -13.91 -1.05
N VAL A 118 -4.98 -14.70 -1.48
CA VAL A 118 -6.34 -14.64 -0.95
C VAL A 118 -6.39 -15.38 0.39
N CYS A 119 -6.72 -14.67 1.46
CA CYS A 119 -6.77 -15.19 2.82
C CYS A 119 -7.84 -14.42 3.63
N ASP A 120 -8.53 -15.08 4.57
CA ASP A 120 -9.32 -14.35 5.56
C ASP A 120 -8.36 -13.64 6.53
N VAL A 121 -8.14 -12.36 6.29
CA VAL A 121 -7.19 -11.52 7.05
C VAL A 121 -7.63 -11.26 8.48
N LYS A 122 -8.89 -11.58 8.83
CA LYS A 122 -9.40 -11.43 10.19
C LYS A 122 -9.31 -12.74 10.99
N ARG A 123 -9.42 -13.89 10.34
CA ARG A 123 -9.53 -15.19 11.02
C ARG A 123 -8.33 -16.10 10.83
N ASP A 124 -7.72 -16.09 9.65
CA ASP A 124 -6.80 -17.15 9.24
C ASP A 124 -5.36 -16.68 9.03
N ILE A 125 -5.13 -15.38 8.88
CA ILE A 125 -3.82 -14.87 8.46
C ILE A 125 -2.67 -15.28 9.37
N ALA A 126 -2.84 -15.26 10.70
CA ALA A 126 -1.78 -15.65 11.61
C ALA A 126 -1.27 -17.08 11.36
N ARG A 127 -2.16 -17.99 10.94
CA ARG A 127 -1.83 -19.39 10.62
C ARG A 127 -1.28 -19.54 9.19
N ARG A 128 -1.74 -18.70 8.26
CA ARG A 128 -1.41 -18.80 6.83
C ARG A 128 -0.20 -17.98 6.42
N LEU A 129 0.20 -16.99 7.21
CA LEU A 129 1.30 -16.08 6.87
C LEU A 129 2.61 -16.82 6.50
N PRO A 130 3.05 -17.88 7.21
CA PRO A 130 4.29 -18.59 6.85
C PRO A 130 4.24 -19.16 5.42
N VAL A 131 3.19 -19.90 5.07
CA VAL A 131 3.06 -20.53 3.74
C VAL A 131 2.77 -19.51 2.62
N ILE A 132 2.11 -18.39 2.96
CA ILE A 132 1.92 -17.28 2.01
C ILE A 132 3.27 -16.66 1.67
N LEU A 133 4.08 -16.37 2.69
CA LEU A 133 5.39 -15.81 2.48
C LEU A 133 6.28 -16.80 1.71
N GLU A 134 6.38 -18.07 2.10
CA GLU A 134 7.12 -19.09 1.32
C GLU A 134 6.76 -19.09 -0.17
N TRP A 135 5.46 -18.96 -0.50
CA TRP A 135 5.01 -18.83 -1.89
C TRP A 135 5.49 -17.53 -2.55
N PHE A 136 5.46 -16.40 -1.85
CA PHE A 136 6.04 -15.15 -2.33
C PHE A 136 7.54 -15.29 -2.62
N GLN A 137 8.31 -15.98 -1.77
CA GLN A 137 9.77 -16.13 -1.96
C GLN A 137 10.09 -17.03 -3.13
N ALA A 138 9.36 -18.15 -3.26
CA ALA A 138 9.46 -19.02 -4.44
C ALA A 138 9.18 -18.26 -5.74
N ASN A 139 8.39 -17.19 -5.69
CA ASN A 139 8.09 -16.32 -6.81
C ASN A 139 8.90 -15.02 -6.87
N ARG A 140 9.92 -14.88 -6.00
CA ARG A 140 10.81 -13.71 -5.91
C ARG A 140 10.05 -12.40 -5.67
N VAL A 141 8.98 -12.48 -4.88
CA VAL A 141 8.22 -11.35 -4.34
C VAL A 141 8.84 -10.96 -3.01
N GLY A 142 9.38 -9.75 -2.92
CA GLY A 142 9.97 -9.23 -1.69
C GLY A 142 9.21 -8.08 -1.06
N ILE A 143 8.38 -7.34 -1.80
CA ILE A 143 7.56 -6.24 -1.26
C ILE A 143 6.17 -6.79 -1.00
N VAL A 144 5.72 -6.75 0.25
CA VAL A 144 4.43 -7.30 0.68
C VAL A 144 3.58 -6.23 1.36
N VAL A 145 2.32 -6.14 0.94
CA VAL A 145 1.37 -5.11 1.36
C VAL A 145 0.26 -5.72 2.21
N PHE A 146 0.06 -5.15 3.39
CA PHE A 146 -1.01 -5.46 4.33
C PHE A 146 -1.94 -4.24 4.47
N PRO A 147 -2.90 -4.03 3.55
CA PRO A 147 -3.81 -2.88 3.59
C PRO A 147 -4.90 -3.02 4.67
N TRP A 148 -4.59 -3.71 5.77
CA TRP A 148 -5.49 -4.05 6.86
C TRP A 148 -4.68 -4.21 8.13
N GLY A 149 -5.37 -4.28 9.27
CA GLY A 149 -4.74 -4.57 10.55
C GLY A 149 -5.68 -5.27 11.53
N GLN A 150 -5.09 -5.92 12.52
CA GLN A 150 -5.78 -6.59 13.63
C GLN A 150 -5.24 -6.05 14.97
N ARG A 151 -6.08 -6.03 16.02
CA ARG A 151 -5.65 -5.57 17.36
C ARG A 151 -4.51 -6.41 17.93
N SER A 152 -4.49 -7.69 17.61
CA SER A 152 -3.44 -8.64 17.98
C SER A 152 -3.19 -9.63 16.84
N MET A 153 -1.96 -10.13 16.79
CA MET A 153 -1.55 -11.22 15.91
C MET A 153 -0.63 -12.15 16.72
N ALA A 154 -0.72 -13.45 16.46
CA ALA A 154 0.01 -14.45 17.24
C ALA A 154 1.54 -14.28 17.09
N ALA A 155 2.29 -14.49 18.18
CA ALA A 155 3.74 -14.33 18.20
C ALA A 155 4.49 -15.14 17.12
N PRO A 156 4.11 -16.40 16.79
CA PRO A 156 4.75 -17.12 15.68
C PRO A 156 4.64 -16.41 14.32
N ALA A 157 3.49 -15.77 14.04
CA ALA A 157 3.30 -15.03 12.79
C ALA A 157 4.20 -13.78 12.74
N LEU A 158 4.37 -13.08 13.88
CA LEU A 158 5.28 -11.93 13.99
C LEU A 158 6.76 -12.35 13.84
N LYS A 159 7.15 -13.49 14.43
CA LYS A 159 8.51 -14.04 14.27
C LYS A 159 8.84 -14.34 12.81
N VAL A 160 7.86 -14.81 12.04
CA VAL A 160 8.02 -15.06 10.60
C VAL A 160 8.28 -13.76 9.83
N LEU A 161 7.61 -12.65 10.16
CA LEU A 161 7.92 -11.34 9.56
C LEU A 161 9.36 -10.90 9.84
N SER A 162 9.86 -11.11 11.07
CA SER A 162 11.26 -10.78 11.41
C SER A 162 12.24 -11.56 10.55
N ARG A 163 12.11 -12.89 10.51
CA ARG A 163 13.00 -13.77 9.72
C ARG A 163 13.00 -13.41 8.24
N TRP A 164 11.84 -13.04 7.71
CA TRP A 164 11.71 -12.67 6.32
C TRP A 164 12.29 -11.29 6.01
N HIS A 165 12.13 -10.32 6.91
CA HIS A 165 12.78 -9.03 6.79
C HIS A 165 14.30 -9.18 6.78
N ASP A 166 14.83 -9.98 7.70
CA ASP A 166 16.27 -10.29 7.78
C ASP A 166 16.77 -11.00 6.50
N ALA A 167 15.88 -11.71 5.80
CA ALA A 167 16.12 -12.31 4.47
C ALA A 167 15.83 -11.35 3.29
N GLY A 168 15.71 -10.04 3.54
CA GLY A 168 15.55 -9.00 2.50
C GLY A 168 14.11 -8.65 2.12
N GLY A 169 13.11 -9.17 2.83
CA GLY A 169 11.69 -8.82 2.62
C GLY A 169 11.35 -7.41 3.12
N LEU A 170 10.48 -6.70 2.40
CA LEU A 170 9.95 -5.40 2.77
C LEU A 170 8.44 -5.49 2.99
N PHE A 171 7.97 -4.88 4.07
CA PHE A 171 6.59 -4.97 4.50
C PHE A 171 6.00 -3.59 4.70
N LEU A 172 4.83 -3.33 4.10
CA LEU A 172 4.04 -2.12 4.35
C LEU A 172 2.70 -2.53 4.93
N ALA A 173 2.27 -1.87 5.99
CA ALA A 173 0.98 -2.15 6.61
C ALA A 173 0.25 -0.89 7.04
N ALA A 174 -1.07 -0.91 6.90
CA ALA A 174 -1.95 0.17 7.33
C ALA A 174 -1.87 0.36 8.85
N ALA A 175 -1.63 1.59 9.31
CA ALA A 175 -1.51 1.91 10.73
C ALA A 175 -2.81 1.58 11.52
N GLY A 176 -3.96 1.66 10.86
CA GLY A 176 -5.27 1.37 11.40
C GLY A 176 -6.13 2.62 11.58
N ASN A 177 -7.45 2.40 11.65
CA ASN A 177 -8.42 3.47 11.81
C ASN A 177 -9.21 3.30 13.13
N GLY A 178 -9.49 4.38 13.84
CA GLY A 178 -10.26 4.44 15.08
C GLY A 178 -9.47 4.97 16.28
N PRO A 179 -10.05 4.95 17.49
CA PRO A 179 -9.36 5.35 18.72
C PRO A 179 -8.30 4.31 19.08
N LEU A 180 -7.08 4.52 18.60
CA LEU A 180 -5.96 3.59 18.70
C LEU A 180 -4.83 4.20 19.54
N MET A 181 -4.40 3.49 20.58
CA MET A 181 -3.22 3.87 21.38
C MET A 181 -1.90 3.44 20.73
N GLN A 182 -1.96 2.53 19.75
CA GLN A 182 -0.83 2.01 19.00
C GLN A 182 -1.31 1.55 17.62
N PRO A 183 -0.42 1.43 16.61
CA PRO A 183 -0.81 0.88 15.33
C PRO A 183 -1.37 -0.55 15.47
N LEU A 184 -2.20 -0.95 14.52
CA LEU A 184 -2.65 -2.33 14.42
C LEU A 184 -1.50 -3.25 14.01
N SER A 185 -1.63 -4.54 14.29
CA SER A 185 -0.74 -5.57 13.77
C SER A 185 -1.12 -5.91 12.32
N PRO A 186 -0.16 -6.08 11.38
CA PRO A 186 1.29 -6.12 11.61
C PRO A 186 2.02 -4.76 11.59
N ALA A 187 1.34 -3.63 11.33
CA ALA A 187 1.98 -2.31 11.23
C ALA A 187 2.81 -1.90 12.46
N ARG A 188 2.40 -2.28 13.68
CA ARG A 188 3.17 -2.02 14.90
C ARG A 188 4.49 -2.80 15.03
N HIS A 189 4.74 -3.78 14.16
CA HIS A 189 5.92 -4.62 14.25
C HIS A 189 7.16 -3.84 13.77
N ALA A 190 8.28 -3.93 14.51
CA ALA A 190 9.47 -3.11 14.25
C ALA A 190 10.12 -3.29 12.87
N LYS A 191 9.80 -4.39 12.16
CA LYS A 191 10.28 -4.68 10.80
C LYS A 191 9.25 -4.38 9.69
N VAL A 192 8.15 -3.71 10.04
CA VAL A 192 7.07 -3.35 9.13
C VAL A 192 6.99 -1.83 9.04
N ILE A 193 6.86 -1.33 7.82
CA ILE A 193 6.64 0.10 7.54
C ILE A 193 5.17 0.40 7.84
N CYS A 194 4.93 1.16 8.89
CA CYS A 194 3.63 1.58 9.36
C CYS A 194 3.16 2.81 8.57
N VAL A 195 2.08 2.67 7.82
CA VAL A 195 1.56 3.72 6.93
C VAL A 195 0.32 4.39 7.51
N GLY A 196 0.44 5.66 7.86
CA GLY A 196 -0.65 6.54 8.28
C GLY A 196 -1.37 7.20 7.11
N ALA A 197 -2.55 7.76 7.35
CA ALA A 197 -3.36 8.40 6.31
C ALA A 197 -3.46 9.91 6.49
N LEU A 198 -3.23 10.65 5.41
CA LEU A 198 -3.42 12.10 5.35
C LEU A 198 -4.74 12.48 4.68
N GLY A 199 -5.31 13.57 5.18
CA GLY A 199 -6.36 14.36 4.56
C GLY A 199 -5.88 15.18 3.37
N GLN A 200 -6.82 15.81 2.68
CA GLN A 200 -6.53 16.70 1.55
C GLN A 200 -5.75 17.96 1.98
N ASP A 201 -5.88 18.35 3.25
CA ASP A 201 -5.17 19.46 3.88
C ASP A 201 -3.75 19.10 4.35
N GLY A 202 -3.27 17.89 4.01
CA GLY A 202 -1.96 17.38 4.40
C GLY A 202 -1.85 17.03 5.89
N ARG A 203 -2.95 17.06 6.65
CA ARG A 203 -2.95 16.68 8.06
C ARG A 203 -3.35 15.21 8.23
N PRO A 204 -2.91 14.53 9.30
CA PRO A 204 -3.42 13.21 9.63
C PRO A 204 -4.95 13.19 9.66
N LEU A 205 -5.55 12.18 9.02
CA LEU A 205 -6.99 11.95 9.11
C LEU A 205 -7.43 11.81 10.58
N MET A 206 -8.57 12.39 10.95
CA MET A 206 -9.10 12.33 12.33
C MET A 206 -9.17 10.90 12.90
N ASN A 207 -9.40 9.90 12.04
CA ASN A 207 -9.53 8.51 12.43
C ASN A 207 -8.25 7.68 12.22
N THR A 208 -7.13 8.22 11.74
CA THR A 208 -5.88 7.46 11.63
C THR A 208 -5.19 7.34 12.98
N TYR A 209 -4.43 6.27 13.22
CA TYR A 209 -3.39 6.33 14.24
C TYR A 209 -2.36 7.41 13.86
N CYS A 210 -1.99 8.28 14.80
CA CYS A 210 -1.13 9.45 14.56
C CYS A 210 0.04 9.58 15.55
N GLY A 211 0.43 8.49 16.21
CA GLY A 211 1.60 8.49 17.11
C GLY A 211 2.94 8.37 16.38
N ASP A 212 4.01 8.40 17.17
CA ASP A 212 5.43 8.29 16.78
C ASP A 212 5.81 6.99 16.06
N LYS A 213 4.94 5.98 16.10
CA LYS A 213 5.13 4.70 15.40
C LYS A 213 4.66 4.69 13.95
N VAL A 214 4.26 5.82 13.38
CA VAL A 214 3.97 5.95 11.95
C VAL A 214 5.28 6.26 11.22
N ASP A 215 5.65 5.41 10.27
CA ASP A 215 6.91 5.56 9.49
C ASP A 215 6.72 6.37 8.21
N LEU A 216 5.49 6.36 7.68
CA LEU A 216 5.16 6.99 6.42
C LEU A 216 3.74 7.51 6.44
N TRP A 217 3.57 8.69 5.87
CA TRP A 217 2.27 9.29 5.62
C TRP A 217 1.99 9.31 4.12
N ALA A 218 0.81 8.84 3.73
CA ALA A 218 0.36 8.91 2.35
C ALA A 218 -1.12 9.36 2.27
N PRO A 219 -1.58 9.85 1.10
CA PRO A 219 -2.96 10.26 0.92
C PRO A 219 -3.92 9.13 1.27
N GLY A 220 -4.88 9.42 2.15
CA GLY A 220 -5.89 8.45 2.56
C GLY A 220 -7.30 9.00 2.57
N GLU A 221 -7.52 10.27 2.25
CA GLU A 221 -8.86 10.87 2.17
C GLU A 221 -9.37 10.95 0.73
N GLY A 222 -10.61 10.49 0.51
CA GLY A 222 -11.31 10.73 -0.74
C GLY A 222 -10.71 9.97 -1.93
N ILE A 223 -10.18 8.77 -1.70
CA ILE A 223 -9.48 7.98 -2.71
C ILE A 223 -10.48 7.17 -3.52
N PHE A 224 -10.54 7.40 -4.84
CA PHE A 224 -11.30 6.54 -5.75
C PHE A 224 -10.62 5.19 -5.93
N THR A 225 -11.43 4.13 -5.88
CA THR A 225 -10.98 2.75 -6.01
C THR A 225 -12.05 1.86 -6.64
N LEU A 226 -11.65 0.68 -7.12
CA LEU A 226 -12.59 -0.34 -7.60
C LEU A 226 -13.48 -0.86 -6.47
N TRP A 227 -14.70 -1.24 -6.83
CA TRP A 227 -15.71 -1.81 -5.96
C TRP A 227 -16.42 -2.96 -6.69
N PRO A 228 -16.85 -4.04 -6.00
CA PRO A 228 -17.41 -5.21 -6.66
C PRO A 228 -18.54 -4.89 -7.64
N ARG A 229 -18.67 -5.74 -8.67
CA ARG A 229 -19.68 -5.65 -9.73
C ARG A 229 -19.49 -4.44 -10.64
N GLY A 230 -18.24 -4.18 -11.02
CA GLY A 230 -17.90 -3.14 -12.01
C GLY A 230 -18.03 -1.69 -11.52
N LYS A 231 -18.12 -1.47 -10.21
CA LYS A 231 -18.38 -0.14 -9.64
C LYS A 231 -17.09 0.56 -9.24
N ILE A 232 -17.12 1.89 -9.20
CA ILE A 232 -16.10 2.70 -8.54
C ILE A 232 -16.67 3.27 -7.24
N ARG A 233 -15.84 3.38 -6.21
CA ARG A 233 -16.21 4.02 -4.95
C ARG A 233 -15.09 4.91 -4.42
N CYS A 234 -15.48 6.01 -3.79
CA CYS A 234 -14.59 6.86 -3.01
C CYS A 234 -14.49 6.34 -1.58
N VAL A 235 -13.28 6.13 -1.07
CA VAL A 235 -12.99 5.60 0.27
C VAL A 235 -11.99 6.48 1.01
N SER A 236 -12.05 6.46 2.34
CA SER A 236 -11.05 7.11 3.19
C SER A 236 -10.51 6.15 4.25
N GLY A 237 -9.20 6.16 4.46
CA GLY A 237 -8.54 5.42 5.54
C GLY A 237 -7.12 4.94 5.24
N THR A 238 -6.47 4.41 6.26
CA THR A 238 -5.09 3.88 6.21
C THR A 238 -4.89 2.72 5.24
N SER A 239 -5.94 1.95 4.93
CA SER A 239 -5.89 0.88 3.92
C SER A 239 -5.55 1.41 2.53
N ALA A 240 -6.24 2.47 2.07
CA ALA A 240 -5.95 3.10 0.79
C ALA A 240 -4.56 3.74 0.80
N SER A 241 -4.23 4.47 1.87
CA SER A 241 -2.92 5.07 2.07
C SER A 241 -1.78 4.03 1.97
N CYS A 242 -1.92 2.87 2.62
CA CYS A 242 -0.93 1.80 2.58
C CYS A 242 -0.68 1.26 1.16
N VAL A 243 -1.74 1.12 0.36
CA VAL A 243 -1.60 0.68 -1.03
C VAL A 243 -0.93 1.75 -1.89
N LEU A 244 -1.29 3.02 -1.67
CA LEU A 244 -0.70 4.15 -2.38
C LEU A 244 0.78 4.35 -2.04
N ALA A 245 1.16 4.13 -0.79
CA ALA A 245 2.55 4.07 -0.36
C ALA A 245 3.32 2.94 -1.08
N ALA A 246 2.73 1.74 -1.17
CA ALA A 246 3.37 0.60 -1.81
C ALA A 246 3.60 0.83 -3.31
N GLY A 247 2.60 1.36 -4.03
CA GLY A 247 2.80 1.68 -5.45
C GLY A 247 3.80 2.81 -5.66
N ARG A 248 3.85 3.82 -4.77
CA ARG A 248 4.91 4.85 -4.83
C ARG A 248 6.29 4.25 -4.61
N LEU A 249 6.45 3.38 -3.62
CA LEU A 249 7.70 2.65 -3.38
C LEU A 249 8.11 1.88 -4.64
N LEU A 250 7.18 1.16 -5.26
CA LEU A 250 7.42 0.44 -6.52
C LEU A 250 7.88 1.37 -7.65
N CYS A 251 7.31 2.57 -7.77
CA CYS A 251 7.74 3.56 -8.75
C CYS A 251 9.20 3.98 -8.51
N LEU A 252 9.51 4.37 -7.27
CA LEU A 252 10.82 4.87 -6.89
C LEU A 252 11.91 3.82 -7.12
N VAL A 253 11.72 2.60 -6.64
CA VAL A 253 12.71 1.54 -6.81
C VAL A 253 12.89 1.12 -8.28
N ASN A 254 11.93 1.42 -9.17
CA ASN A 254 12.05 1.24 -10.61
C ASN A 254 12.52 2.50 -11.36
N GLY A 255 13.08 3.50 -10.66
CA GLY A 255 13.60 4.72 -11.26
C GLY A 255 12.53 5.66 -11.82
N ARG A 256 11.28 5.53 -11.38
CA ARG A 256 10.15 6.34 -11.86
C ARG A 256 9.80 7.43 -10.85
N LYS A 257 10.46 8.58 -10.96
CA LYS A 257 10.28 9.71 -10.05
C LYS A 257 8.92 10.41 -10.19
N GLN A 258 8.32 10.42 -11.37
CA GLN A 258 7.07 11.15 -11.67
C GLN A 258 5.83 10.24 -11.88
N GLY A 259 5.90 8.97 -11.49
CA GLY A 259 5.01 7.97 -12.09
C GLY A 259 3.55 7.98 -11.64
N TRP A 260 3.27 8.15 -10.34
CA TRP A 260 1.90 7.96 -9.85
C TRP A 260 1.25 9.30 -9.61
N ASN A 261 0.59 9.82 -10.65
CA ASN A 261 -0.11 11.09 -10.56
C ASN A 261 -1.37 10.92 -9.69
N MET A 262 -1.17 11.04 -8.38
CA MET A 262 -2.19 11.02 -7.34
C MET A 262 -3.26 12.12 -7.54
N GLY A 263 -3.01 13.11 -8.41
CA GLY A 263 -4.01 14.09 -8.81
C GLY A 263 -5.22 13.49 -9.53
N TYR A 264 -5.05 12.42 -10.32
CA TYR A 264 -6.17 11.75 -10.99
C TYR A 264 -7.12 11.03 -10.03
N HIS A 265 -6.62 10.57 -8.88
CA HIS A 265 -7.48 10.07 -7.79
C HIS A 265 -8.28 11.17 -7.09
N ARG A 266 -8.05 12.46 -7.41
CA ARG A 266 -8.70 13.63 -6.78
C ARG A 266 -9.68 14.37 -7.70
N LEU A 267 -9.49 14.30 -9.02
CA LEU A 267 -10.06 15.28 -9.98
C LEU A 267 -11.59 15.27 -10.16
N LYS A 268 -12.36 14.31 -9.65
CA LYS A 268 -13.84 14.38 -9.72
C LYS A 268 -14.54 14.91 -8.47
N TYR A 269 -13.85 15.08 -7.34
CA TYR A 269 -14.47 15.66 -6.14
C TYR A 269 -14.53 17.21 -6.20
N ALA A 270 -13.60 17.84 -6.94
CA ALA A 270 -13.61 19.29 -7.17
C ALA A 270 -14.72 19.71 -8.16
N ALA A 271 -15.07 18.87 -9.13
CA ALA A 271 -16.13 19.16 -10.10
C ALA A 271 -17.56 19.02 -9.54
N SER A 272 -17.74 18.39 -8.37
CA SER A 272 -19.05 18.20 -7.72
C SER A 272 -19.32 19.17 -6.57
N ARG A 273 -18.44 20.15 -6.33
CA ARG A 273 -18.67 21.24 -5.36
C ARG A 273 -18.66 22.60 -6.06
N SER A 274 -19.57 22.78 -7.01
CA SER A 274 -20.28 24.05 -7.13
C SER A 274 -21.63 23.85 -6.44
N PRO A 275 -21.99 24.58 -5.37
CA PRO A 275 -23.40 24.63 -5.00
C PRO A 275 -24.16 25.21 -6.20
N PRO A 276 -25.36 24.73 -6.54
CA PRO A 276 -26.24 25.54 -7.36
C PRO A 276 -26.44 26.84 -6.60
N LEU A 277 -26.02 27.95 -7.18
CA LEU A 277 -26.53 29.26 -6.79
C LEU A 277 -28.05 29.15 -6.94
N SER A 278 -28.77 29.12 -5.82
CA SER A 278 -30.23 29.20 -5.85
C SER A 278 -30.59 30.61 -6.33
N PRO A 279 -31.33 30.76 -7.43
CA PRO A 279 -32.10 31.97 -7.63
C PRO A 279 -33.23 31.98 -6.59
N GLU A 280 -33.55 33.18 -6.16
CA GLU A 280 -34.72 33.56 -5.37
C GLU A 280 -35.98 32.69 -5.60
N HIS A 281 -36.73 32.47 -4.52
CA HIS A 281 -38.14 32.04 -4.48
C HIS A 281 -38.50 30.63 -4.99
N LEU A 282 -38.79 29.72 -4.05
CA LEU A 282 -40.05 28.94 -3.88
C LEU A 282 -39.82 27.73 -2.97
#